data_AF-A0A6G3XXZ1-F1
#
_entry.id   AF-A0A6G3XXZ1-F1
#
_cell.length_a   1.000
_cell.length_b   1.000
_cell.length_c   1.000
_cell.angle_alpha   90.00
_cell.angle_beta   90.00
_cell.angle_gamma   90.00
#
_symmetry.space_group_name_H-M   'P 1'
#
loop_
_entity.id
_entity.type
_entity.pdbx_description
1 polymer ?
#
loop_
_entity_poly.entity_id
_entity_poly.type
_entity_poly.pdbx_seq_one_letter_code
_entity_poly.pdbx_strand_id
1 'polypeptide(L)'
;GRRVAVLGASFKPGSDDVRDSPALAVAESVRQEGAAVRVHDPQALDNARAALPDLTYTLDIPKACEQADLLLHLTPWPEYRQIDPGGLAPVVRRPVLLDARNSLD
;
A
#
# COMPACT_ATOMS: atom_id res chain seq x y z
N GLY A 1 -8.81 -3.65 -15.01
CA GLY A 1 -8.73 -2.58 -14.01
C GLY A 1 -7.37 -1.91 -14.00
N ARG A 2 -7.24 -0.80 -13.26
CA ARG A 2 -5.96 -0.19 -12.89
C ARG A 2 -5.20 -1.10 -11.91
N ARG A 3 -3.88 -0.95 -11.83
CA ARG A 3 -3.05 -1.61 -10.80
C ARG A 3 -2.72 -0.58 -9.72
N VAL A 4 -3.08 -0.85 -8.47
CA VAL A 4 -2.86 0.08 -7.36
C VAL A 4 -1.98 -0.59 -6.32
N ALA A 5 -0.91 0.08 -5.94
CA ALA A 5 -0.08 -0.30 -4.81
C ALA A 5 -0.54 0.47 -3.58
N VAL A 6 -0.69 -0.20 -2.45
CA VAL A 6 -1.05 0.39 -1.17
C VAL A 6 0.12 0.19 -0.21
N LEU A 7 0.67 1.30 0.27
CA LEU A 7 1.72 1.36 1.28
C LEU A 7 1.08 1.68 2.63
N GLY A 8 0.93 0.65 3.46
CA GLY A 8 0.27 0.69 4.75
C GLY A 8 -1.02 -0.15 4.78
N ALA A 9 -1.17 -0.95 5.83
CA ALA A 9 -2.36 -1.74 6.14
C ALA A 9 -2.79 -1.56 7.60
N SER A 10 -1.86 -1.31 8.52
CA SER A 10 -2.20 -1.07 9.92
C SER A 10 -2.91 0.26 10.13
N PHE A 11 -3.65 0.36 11.24
CA PHE A 11 -4.28 1.61 11.68
C PHE A 11 -3.27 2.73 11.93
N LYS A 12 -2.06 2.37 12.40
CA LYS A 12 -0.96 3.30 12.70
C LYS A 12 0.40 2.60 12.61
N PRO A 13 1.50 3.35 12.42
CA PRO A 13 2.85 2.81 12.53
C PRO A 13 3.12 2.20 13.91
N GLY A 14 4.02 1.22 13.95
CA GLY A 14 4.43 0.49 15.15
C GLY A 14 3.38 -0.48 15.70
N SER A 15 2.42 -0.90 14.88
CA SER A 15 1.38 -1.85 15.26
C SER A 15 0.98 -2.72 14.08
N ASP A 16 0.61 -3.96 14.36
CA ASP A 16 -0.01 -4.91 13.43
C ASP A 16 -1.55 -4.85 13.46
N ASP A 17 -2.14 -3.94 14.24
CA ASP A 17 -3.59 -3.83 14.39
C ASP A 17 -4.22 -3.23 13.13
N VAL A 18 -5.13 -4.00 12.54
CA VAL A 18 -5.86 -3.64 11.32
C VAL A 18 -7.34 -3.37 11.56
N ARG A 19 -7.81 -3.48 12.81
CA ARG A 19 -9.21 -3.20 13.14
C ARG A 19 -9.51 -1.74 12.82
N ASP A 20 -10.61 -1.52 12.11
CA ASP A 20 -11.04 -0.22 11.61
C ASP A 20 -9.95 0.53 10.81
N SER A 21 -9.02 -0.21 10.17
CA SER A 21 -7.95 0.38 9.37
C SER A 21 -8.52 1.17 8.19
N PRO A 22 -8.30 2.50 8.15
CA PRO A 22 -8.71 3.30 6.99
C PRO A 22 -7.97 2.88 5.72
N ALA A 23 -6.72 2.39 5.86
CA ALA A 23 -5.92 1.95 4.74
C ALA A 23 -6.54 0.72 4.05
N LEU A 24 -7.00 -0.26 4.84
CA LEU A 24 -7.68 -1.44 4.31
C LEU A 24 -9.06 -1.12 3.76
N ALA A 25 -9.81 -0.19 4.38
CA ALA A 25 -11.09 0.26 3.84
C ALA A 25 -10.93 0.88 2.44
N VAL A 26 -9.91 1.72 2.24
CA VAL A 26 -9.57 2.29 0.93
C VAL A 26 -9.12 1.22 -0.05
N ALA A 27 -8.23 0.30 0.37
CA ALA A 27 -7.74 -0.79 -0.49
C ALA A 27 -8.89 -1.66 -1.00
N GLU A 28 -9.84 -2.00 -0.13
CA GLU A 28 -11.03 -2.79 -0.48
C GLU A 28 -11.96 -2.03 -1.42
N SER A 29 -12.24 -0.75 -1.15
CA SER A 29 -13.06 0.08 -2.03
C SER A 29 -12.46 0.18 -3.44
N VAL A 30 -11.14 0.39 -3.55
CA VAL A 30 -10.43 0.44 -4.84
C VAL A 30 -10.50 -0.92 -5.56
N ARG A 31 -10.41 -2.04 -4.83
CA ARG A 31 -10.60 -3.38 -5.41
C ARG A 31 -12.02 -3.59 -5.92
N GLN A 32 -13.03 -3.16 -5.16
CA GLN A 32 -14.45 -3.27 -5.53
C GLN A 32 -14.79 -2.45 -6.79
N GLU A 33 -14.07 -1.36 -7.05
CA GLU A 33 -14.13 -0.61 -8.32
C GLU A 33 -13.42 -1.31 -9.50
N GLY A 34 -12.88 -2.51 -9.29
CA GLY A 34 -12.29 -3.35 -10.33
C GLY A 34 -10.80 -3.16 -10.54
N ALA A 35 -10.09 -2.50 -9.61
CA ALA A 35 -8.63 -2.42 -9.64
C ALA A 35 -7.97 -3.69 -9.08
N ALA A 36 -6.78 -4.01 -9.56
CA ALA A 36 -5.92 -5.01 -8.96
C ALA A 36 -5.06 -4.34 -7.89
N VAL A 37 -5.26 -4.70 -6.62
CA VAL A 37 -4.63 -4.04 -5.47
C VAL A 37 -3.56 -4.95 -4.87
N ARG A 38 -2.35 -4.39 -4.67
CA ARG A 38 -1.26 -5.01 -3.92
C ARG A 38 -0.96 -4.18 -2.68
N VAL A 39 -1.01 -4.80 -1.52
CA VAL A 39 -0.78 -4.16 -0.22
C VAL A 39 0.58 -4.59 0.32
N HIS A 40 1.33 -3.62 0.81
CA HIS A 40 2.52 -3.82 1.62
C HIS A 40 2.32 -3.13 2.97
N ASP A 41 2.72 -3.78 4.06
CA ASP A 41 2.82 -3.22 5.39
C ASP A 41 3.98 -3.92 6.13
N PRO A 42 4.83 -3.22 6.91
CA PRO A 42 5.96 -3.84 7.58
C PRO A 42 5.58 -4.84 8.68
N GLN A 43 4.38 -4.72 9.27
CA GLN A 43 4.01 -5.52 10.45
C GLN A 43 2.63 -6.17 10.35
N ALA A 44 1.71 -5.65 9.53
CA ALA A 44 0.29 -6.00 9.60
C ALA A 44 -0.20 -6.96 8.50
N LEU A 45 0.66 -7.50 7.65
CA LEU A 45 0.22 -8.26 6.47
C LEU A 45 -0.60 -9.51 6.80
N ASP A 46 -0.24 -10.24 7.85
CA ASP A 46 -0.98 -11.46 8.20
C ASP A 46 -2.37 -11.15 8.74
N ASN A 47 -2.48 -10.14 9.62
CA ASN A 47 -3.77 -9.66 10.12
C ASN A 47 -4.62 -9.05 8.99
N ALA A 48 -3.98 -8.28 8.09
CA ALA A 48 -4.65 -7.71 6.92
C ALA A 48 -5.18 -8.79 5.98
N ARG A 49 -4.38 -9.82 5.69
CA ARG A 49 -4.78 -10.97 4.86
C ARG A 49 -5.92 -11.76 5.49
N ALA A 50 -5.91 -11.92 6.81
CA ALA A 50 -7.01 -12.56 7.53
C ALA A 50 -8.30 -11.75 7.44
N ALA A 51 -8.22 -10.41 7.51
CA ALA A 51 -9.38 -9.52 7.42
C ALA A 51 -9.93 -9.38 5.99
N LEU A 52 -9.06 -9.29 4.98
CA LEU A 52 -9.42 -9.07 3.58
C LEU A 52 -8.64 -10.01 2.64
N PRO A 53 -9.03 -11.29 2.53
CA PRO A 53 -8.27 -12.29 1.79
C PRO A 53 -8.24 -12.08 0.26
N ASP A 54 -9.16 -11.27 -0.28
CA ASP A 54 -9.29 -11.01 -1.72
C ASP A 54 -8.25 -10.02 -2.28
N LEU A 55 -7.45 -9.39 -1.42
CA LEU A 55 -6.36 -8.51 -1.81
C LEU A 55 -5.05 -9.31 -2.01
N THR A 56 -4.12 -8.77 -2.79
CA THR A 56 -2.77 -9.33 -2.87
C THR A 56 -1.87 -8.66 -1.84
N TYR A 57 -1.05 -9.44 -1.15
CA TYR A 57 -0.16 -8.96 -0.09
C TYR A 57 1.29 -9.33 -0.38
N THR A 58 2.23 -8.45 -0.06
CA THR A 58 3.67 -8.73 -0.21
C THR A 58 4.49 -7.96 0.82
N LEU A 59 5.57 -8.59 1.29
CA LEU A 59 6.58 -8.00 2.19
C LEU A 59 7.63 -7.14 1.44
N ASP A 60 7.57 -7.10 0.12
CA ASP A 60 8.54 -6.41 -0.74
C ASP A 60 7.88 -5.15 -1.35
N ILE A 61 8.38 -3.97 -0.99
CA ILE A 61 7.88 -2.67 -1.48
C ILE A 61 7.96 -2.59 -3.01
N PRO A 62 9.13 -2.81 -3.66
CA PRO A 62 9.21 -2.94 -5.11
C PRO A 62 8.17 -3.88 -5.70
N LYS A 63 7.91 -5.04 -5.09
CA LYS A 63 6.91 -5.99 -5.59
C LYS A 63 5.48 -5.47 -5.48
N ALA A 64 5.16 -4.73 -4.42
CA ALA A 64 3.86 -4.07 -4.29
C ALA A 64 3.66 -3.02 -5.40
N CYS A 65 4.73 -2.30 -5.74
CA CYS A 65 4.72 -1.20 -6.72
C CYS A 65 4.86 -1.67 -8.19
N GLU A 66 5.27 -2.91 -8.42
CA GLU A 66 5.49 -3.46 -9.75
C GLU A 66 4.26 -3.28 -10.66
N GLN A 67 4.48 -2.56 -11.77
CA GLN A 67 3.50 -2.20 -12.79
C GLN A 67 2.31 -1.38 -12.27
N ALA A 68 2.44 -0.74 -11.10
CA ALA A 68 1.39 0.10 -10.54
C ALA A 68 1.13 1.35 -11.39
N ASP A 69 -0.14 1.71 -11.50
CA ASP A 69 -0.63 2.98 -12.07
C ASP A 69 -0.66 4.12 -11.06
N LEU A 70 -0.78 3.77 -9.79
CA LEU A 70 -0.97 4.65 -8.66
C LEU A 70 -0.43 3.95 -7.41
N LEU A 71 0.34 4.69 -6.62
CA LEU A 71 0.76 4.31 -5.28
C LEU A 71 -0.05 5.13 -4.29
N LEU A 72 -0.64 4.47 -3.30
CA LEU A 72 -1.35 5.10 -2.20
C LEU A 72 -0.52 4.94 -0.93
N HIS A 73 -0.09 6.04 -0.34
CA HIS A 73 0.57 6.04 0.97
C HIS A 73 -0.46 6.32 2.06
N LEU A 74 -0.82 5.28 2.82
CA LEU A 74 -1.99 5.28 3.71
C LEU A 74 -1.64 5.07 5.19
N THR A 75 -0.48 4.51 5.50
CA THR A 75 0.04 4.44 6.88
C THR A 75 1.49 4.95 6.91
N PRO A 76 1.81 6.00 7.71
CA PRO A 76 3.08 6.73 7.59
C PRO A 76 4.25 6.04 8.32
N TRP A 77 4.56 4.81 7.90
CA TRP A 77 5.71 4.04 8.37
C TRP A 77 7.02 4.78 8.03
N PRO A 78 8.01 4.85 8.96
CA PRO A 78 9.30 5.48 8.69
C PRO A 78 10.03 4.94 7.46
N GLU A 79 9.89 3.65 7.18
CA GLU A 79 10.48 2.93 6.05
C GLU A 79 10.06 3.54 4.70
N TYR A 80 8.84 4.08 4.60
CA TYR A 80 8.35 4.65 3.34
C TYR A 80 9.00 5.99 2.99
N ARG A 81 9.51 6.72 3.98
CA ARG A 81 10.29 7.95 3.75
C ARG A 81 11.68 7.67 3.17
N GLN A 82 12.15 6.43 3.30
CA GLN A 82 13.46 6.01 2.80
C GLN A 82 13.40 5.45 1.38
N ILE A 83 12.20 5.36 0.79
CA ILE A 83 12.02 4.91 -0.58
C ILE A 83 12.64 5.95 -1.52
N ASP A 84 13.62 5.54 -2.31
CA ASP A 84 14.14 6.34 -3.42
C ASP A 84 13.18 6.29 -4.61
N PRO A 85 12.55 7.43 -5.00
CA PRO A 85 11.68 7.48 -6.16
C PRO A 85 12.41 7.11 -7.46
N GLY A 86 13.71 7.39 -7.57
CA GLY A 86 14.54 7.03 -8.72
C GLY A 86 14.68 5.52 -8.90
N GLY A 87 14.87 4.79 -7.80
CA GLY A 87 14.88 3.33 -7.78
C GLY A 87 13.51 2.68 -8.02
N LEU A 88 12.41 3.37 -7.67
CA LEU A 88 11.06 2.85 -7.83
C LEU A 88 10.42 3.18 -9.20
N ALA A 89 10.85 4.27 -9.84
CA ALA A 89 10.33 4.70 -11.14
C ALA A 89 10.40 3.61 -12.24
N PRO A 90 11.44 2.77 -12.33
CA PRO A 90 11.51 1.69 -13.33
C PRO A 90 10.53 0.53 -13.08
N VAL A 91 10.06 0.34 -11.84
CA VAL A 91 9.18 -0.78 -11.50
C VAL A 91 7.70 -0.44 -11.72
N VAL A 92 7.33 0.84 -11.62
CA VAL A 92 5.94 1.31 -11.77
C VAL A 92 5.58 1.52 -13.24
N ARG A 93 4.29 1.46 -13.58
CA ARG A 93 3.80 1.82 -14.93
C ARG A 93 3.67 3.34 -15.08
N ARG A 94 3.24 4.01 -14.01
CA ARG A 94 3.13 5.47 -13.94
C ARG A 94 3.67 5.93 -12.58
N PRO A 95 4.61 6.89 -12.55
CA PRO A 95 5.15 7.41 -11.29
C PRO A 95 4.18 8.41 -10.67
N VAL A 96 3.01 7.93 -10.25
CA VAL A 96 1.98 8.71 -9.57
C VAL A 96 1.84 8.17 -8.16
N LEU A 97 2.11 9.03 -7.18
CA LEU A 97 1.94 8.74 -5.76
C LEU A 97 0.94 9.73 -5.16
N LEU A 98 0.01 9.22 -4.37
CA LEU A 98 -0.90 10.01 -3.55
C LEU A 98 -0.52 9.78 -2.08
N ASP A 99 -0.04 10.84 -1.43
CA ASP A 99 0.25 10.84 -0.01
C ASP A 99 -0.95 11.34 0.79
N ALA A 100 -1.73 10.40 1.35
CA ALA A 100 -2.87 10.75 2.19
C ALA A 100 -2.45 11.13 3.63
N ARG A 101 -1.15 11.05 3.95
CA ARG A 101 -0.60 11.26 5.29
C ARG A 101 0.24 12.54 5.40
N ASN A 102 0.52 13.20 4.28
CA ASN A 102 1.32 14.43 4.20
C ASN A 102 2.63 14.31 4.99
N SER A 103 3.40 13.28 4.66
CA SER A 103 4.54 12.80 5.44
C SER A 103 5.75 12.38 4.60
N LEU A 104 5.61 12.40 3.27
CA LEU A 104 6.69 12.30 2.30
C LEU A 104 7.05 13.72 1.81
N ASP A 105 8.33 13.96 1.52
CA ASP A 105 8.87 15.24 1.06
C ASP A 105 9.05 15.28 -0.47
#